data_AF-A0A3N8I531-F1
#
_entry.id   AF-A0A3N8I531-F1
#
_cell.length_a   1.000
_cell.length_b   1.000
_cell.length_c   1.000
_cell.angle_alpha   90.00
_cell.angle_beta   90.00
_cell.angle_gamma   90.00
#
_symmetry.space_group_name_H-M   'P 1'
#
loop_
_entity.id
_entity.type
_entity.pdbx_description
1 polymer ?
#
loop_
_entity_poly.entity_id
_entity_poly.type
_entity_poly.pdbx_seq_one_letter_code
_entity_poly.pdbx_strand_id
1 'polypeptide(L)'
;MDYNICIVRPPGYVHSGAFTELAEVIAYGLEDLGHVVHFSKNDMRSDARNLLIGCHLADPAATEYVPDDTIVVNTEQIHVDEQPWHTNIYRWTSKYETWDYSARNIAKLKTLGIDHARYLTLGFHPKLRRIPSDVEQDIDPDYVTGLRAAPYDALVDTCVELVHDIAQRRRLEATALDTIMRLPQAKTLAPLLSWEPVAV
;
A
#
# COMPACT_ATOMS: atom_id res chain seq x y z
N MET A 1 -13.67 -20.18 -10.86
CA MET A 1 -12.96 -19.27 -11.77
C MET A 1 -11.59 -19.07 -11.18
N ASP A 2 -10.57 -19.19 -12.01
CA ASP A 2 -9.18 -19.13 -11.59
C ASP A 2 -8.64 -17.74 -11.92
N TYR A 3 -7.87 -17.17 -11.01
CA TYR A 3 -7.26 -15.86 -11.14
C TYR A 3 -5.75 -15.98 -11.13
N ASN A 4 -5.09 -15.13 -11.91
CA ASN A 4 -3.65 -14.98 -11.90
C ASN A 4 -3.29 -13.54 -11.50
N ILE A 5 -2.67 -13.35 -10.35
CA ILE A 5 -2.15 -12.04 -9.96
C ILE A 5 -0.71 -11.93 -10.45
N CYS A 6 -0.53 -11.14 -11.50
CA CYS A 6 0.76 -10.87 -12.13
C CYS A 6 1.33 -9.56 -11.60
N ILE A 7 2.50 -9.63 -10.95
CA ILE A 7 3.26 -8.44 -10.55
C ILE A 7 4.28 -8.15 -11.65
N VAL A 8 4.23 -6.95 -12.22
CA VAL A 8 5.25 -6.46 -13.15
C VAL A 8 6.53 -6.18 -12.38
N ARG A 9 7.64 -6.78 -12.83
CA ARG A 9 8.95 -6.71 -12.18
C ARG A 9 10.07 -6.59 -13.21
N PRO A 10 10.45 -5.36 -13.60
CA PRO A 10 11.59 -5.15 -14.47
C PRO A 10 12.89 -5.72 -13.89
N PRO A 11 13.85 -6.17 -14.73
CA PRO A 11 15.15 -6.64 -14.27
C PRO A 11 15.84 -5.62 -13.35
N GLY A 12 16.29 -6.06 -12.18
CA GLY A 12 16.97 -5.20 -11.20
C GLY A 12 16.07 -4.24 -10.40
N TYR A 13 14.78 -4.14 -10.71
CA TYR A 13 13.87 -3.20 -10.03
C TYR A 13 13.25 -3.82 -8.77
N VAL A 14 14.00 -3.77 -7.67
CA VAL A 14 13.62 -4.36 -6.36
C VAL A 14 12.35 -3.74 -5.78
N HIS A 15 12.03 -2.49 -6.13
CA HIS A 15 10.88 -1.76 -5.61
C HIS A 15 9.53 -2.38 -6.00
N SER A 16 9.49 -3.24 -7.03
CA SER A 16 8.30 -4.07 -7.34
C SER A 16 7.85 -4.92 -6.15
N GLY A 17 8.76 -5.18 -5.18
CA GLY A 17 8.43 -5.86 -3.93
C GLY A 17 7.36 -5.15 -3.11
N ALA A 18 7.18 -3.83 -3.26
CA ALA A 18 6.10 -3.07 -2.62
C ALA A 18 4.69 -3.57 -3.00
N PHE A 19 4.54 -4.23 -4.15
CA PHE A 19 3.27 -4.79 -4.59
C PHE A 19 2.94 -6.15 -3.96
N THR A 20 3.85 -6.76 -3.19
CA THR A 20 3.65 -8.13 -2.68
C THR A 20 2.44 -8.21 -1.76
N GLU A 21 2.35 -7.36 -0.73
CA GLU A 21 1.22 -7.40 0.20
C GLU A 21 -0.10 -6.94 -0.45
N LEU A 22 -0.03 -6.06 -1.44
CA LEU A 22 -1.20 -5.69 -2.26
C LEU A 22 -1.71 -6.91 -3.05
N ALA A 23 -0.82 -7.68 -3.68
CA ALA A 23 -1.18 -8.89 -4.38
C ALA A 23 -1.80 -9.93 -3.42
N GLU A 24 -1.22 -10.07 -2.23
CA GLU A 24 -1.70 -10.99 -1.19
C GLU A 24 -3.08 -10.59 -0.65
N VAL A 25 -3.33 -9.31 -0.36
CA VAL A 25 -4.64 -8.88 0.16
C VAL A 25 -5.76 -9.15 -0.84
N ILE A 26 -5.48 -8.94 -2.14
CA ILE A 26 -6.42 -9.22 -3.23
C ILE A 26 -6.61 -10.74 -3.37
N ALA A 27 -5.52 -11.52 -3.34
CA ALA A 27 -5.59 -12.98 -3.40
C ALA A 27 -6.45 -13.55 -2.29
N TYR A 28 -6.22 -13.12 -1.04
CA TYR A 28 -6.98 -13.61 0.10
C TYR A 28 -8.47 -13.26 0.00
N GLY A 29 -8.82 -12.06 -0.48
CA GLY A 29 -10.20 -11.70 -0.75
C GLY A 29 -10.85 -12.57 -1.83
N LEU A 30 -10.12 -12.91 -2.91
CA LEU A 30 -10.59 -13.81 -3.96
C LEU A 30 -10.73 -15.26 -3.46
N GLU A 31 -9.80 -15.74 -2.64
CA GLU A 31 -9.86 -17.06 -2.00
C GLU A 31 -11.07 -17.18 -1.08
N ASP A 32 -11.36 -16.15 -0.28
CA ASP A 32 -12.53 -16.11 0.61
C ASP A 32 -13.86 -16.15 -0.19
N LEU A 33 -13.84 -15.68 -1.44
CA LEU A 33 -14.95 -15.82 -2.40
C LEU A 33 -15.01 -17.19 -3.10
N GLY A 34 -14.10 -18.11 -2.76
CA GLY A 34 -14.05 -19.48 -3.32
C GLY A 34 -13.32 -19.60 -4.65
N HIS A 35 -12.48 -18.62 -5.01
CA HIS A 35 -11.68 -18.67 -6.23
C HIS A 35 -10.30 -19.29 -6.01
N VAL A 36 -9.76 -19.92 -7.05
CA VAL A 36 -8.36 -20.37 -7.07
C VAL A 36 -7.51 -19.19 -7.53
N VAL A 37 -6.42 -18.91 -6.83
CA VAL A 37 -5.52 -17.79 -7.14
C VAL A 37 -4.10 -18.30 -7.37
N HIS A 38 -3.49 -17.82 -8.45
CA HIS A 38 -2.09 -18.04 -8.79
C HIS A 38 -1.34 -16.73 -8.72
N PHE A 39 -0.03 -16.81 -8.43
CA PHE A 39 0.87 -15.66 -8.48
C PHE A 39 1.89 -15.86 -9.59
N SER A 40 2.12 -14.81 -10.36
CA SER A 40 3.13 -14.79 -11.41
C SER A 40 3.93 -13.48 -11.39
N LYS A 41 5.07 -13.48 -12.09
CA LYS A 41 5.92 -12.30 -12.27
C LYS A 41 6.17 -12.13 -13.76
N ASN A 42 5.71 -11.03 -14.34
CA ASN A 42 5.80 -10.76 -15.79
C ASN A 42 5.24 -11.89 -16.69
N ASP A 43 4.28 -12.67 -16.18
CA ASP A 43 3.71 -13.80 -16.93
C ASP A 43 2.18 -13.78 -16.82
N MET A 44 1.51 -13.84 -17.97
CA MET A 44 0.07 -13.76 -18.08
C MET A 44 -0.46 -15.12 -18.51
N ARG A 45 -1.41 -15.66 -17.75
CA ARG A 45 -1.97 -16.99 -17.99
C ARG A 45 -3.10 -16.92 -19.00
N SER A 46 -3.20 -17.94 -19.86
CA SER A 46 -4.30 -18.08 -20.82
C SER A 46 -5.51 -18.84 -20.25
N ASP A 47 -5.35 -19.53 -19.14
CA ASP A 47 -6.37 -20.38 -18.49
C ASP A 47 -6.94 -19.77 -17.20
N ALA A 48 -6.60 -18.52 -16.89
CA ALA A 48 -7.05 -17.79 -15.72
C ALA A 48 -7.30 -16.32 -16.08
N ARG A 49 -8.20 -15.65 -15.34
CA ARG A 49 -8.38 -14.21 -15.47
C ARG A 49 -7.23 -13.48 -14.80
N ASN A 50 -6.53 -12.63 -15.54
CA ASN A 50 -5.33 -11.97 -15.02
C ASN A 50 -5.67 -10.67 -14.29
N LEU A 51 -4.96 -10.42 -13.19
CA LEU A 51 -4.88 -9.14 -12.50
C LEU A 51 -3.44 -8.64 -12.62
N LEU A 52 -3.22 -7.57 -13.38
CA LEU A 52 -1.91 -6.96 -13.59
C LEU A 52 -1.68 -5.84 -12.59
N ILE A 53 -0.67 -5.99 -11.72
CA ILE A 53 -0.23 -4.97 -10.77
C ILE A 53 1.08 -4.35 -11.27
N GLY A 54 1.16 -3.02 -11.26
CA GLY A 54 2.36 -2.28 -11.68
C GLY A 54 2.40 -1.99 -13.20
N CYS A 55 1.25 -1.74 -13.82
CA CYS A 55 1.15 -1.47 -15.27
C CYS A 55 2.00 -0.28 -15.74
N HIS A 56 2.35 0.67 -14.86
CA HIS A 56 3.27 1.77 -15.18
C HIS A 56 4.69 1.30 -15.52
N LEU A 57 5.08 0.11 -15.05
CA LEU A 57 6.36 -0.54 -15.34
C LEU A 57 6.29 -1.47 -16.56
N ALA A 58 5.09 -1.77 -17.07
CA ALA A 58 4.89 -2.70 -18.17
C ALA A 58 5.00 -1.99 -19.52
N ASP A 59 5.59 -2.68 -20.50
CA ASP A 59 5.65 -2.19 -21.89
C ASP A 59 4.22 -2.02 -22.45
N PRO A 60 3.81 -0.80 -22.87
CA PRO A 60 2.51 -0.59 -23.50
C PRO A 60 2.25 -1.45 -24.74
N ALA A 61 3.29 -1.87 -25.46
CA ALA A 61 3.14 -2.75 -26.62
C ALA A 61 2.60 -4.13 -26.22
N ALA A 62 2.81 -4.58 -24.97
CA ALA A 62 2.27 -5.85 -24.50
C ALA A 62 0.73 -5.88 -24.45
N THR A 63 0.07 -4.72 -24.49
CA THR A 63 -1.39 -4.64 -24.60
C THR A 63 -1.95 -5.31 -25.86
N GLU A 64 -1.12 -5.58 -26.88
CA GLU A 64 -1.49 -6.33 -28.08
C GLU A 64 -1.61 -7.85 -27.86
N TYR A 65 -0.96 -8.40 -26.83
CA TYR A 65 -0.82 -9.85 -26.63
C TYR A 65 -1.46 -10.36 -25.34
N VAL A 66 -1.78 -9.47 -24.40
CA VAL A 66 -2.41 -9.82 -23.13
C VAL A 66 -3.90 -10.15 -23.32
N PRO A 67 -4.46 -11.17 -22.62
CA PRO A 67 -5.88 -11.52 -22.71
C PRO A 67 -6.82 -10.34 -22.42
N ASP A 68 -7.86 -10.17 -23.24
CA ASP A 68 -8.77 -9.03 -23.20
C ASP A 68 -9.62 -8.93 -21.92
N ASP A 69 -9.77 -10.02 -21.15
CA ASP A 69 -10.50 -10.04 -19.89
C ASP A 69 -9.63 -9.69 -18.65
N THR A 70 -8.37 -9.30 -18.89
CA THR A 70 -7.42 -8.83 -17.88
C THR A 70 -7.97 -7.62 -17.12
N ILE A 71 -7.71 -7.59 -15.81
CA ILE A 71 -7.95 -6.44 -14.94
C ILE A 71 -6.61 -5.77 -14.65
N VAL A 72 -6.52 -4.45 -14.82
CA VAL A 72 -5.40 -3.64 -14.37
C VAL A 72 -5.68 -3.14 -12.96
N VAL A 73 -4.78 -3.40 -12.02
CA VAL A 73 -4.85 -2.86 -10.66
C VAL A 73 -3.85 -1.72 -10.54
N ASN A 74 -4.36 -0.49 -10.41
CA ASN A 74 -3.54 0.72 -10.30
C ASN A 74 -3.55 1.30 -8.88
N THR A 75 -2.36 1.51 -8.33
CA THR A 75 -2.13 2.22 -7.06
C THR A 75 -1.28 3.47 -7.22
N GLU A 76 -0.87 3.82 -8.44
CA GLU A 76 -0.10 5.04 -8.69
C GLU A 76 -1.01 6.26 -8.79
N GLN A 77 -0.54 7.38 -8.27
CA GLN A 77 -1.24 8.66 -8.37
C GLN A 77 -1.16 9.19 -9.80
N ILE A 78 -2.29 9.26 -10.50
CA ILE A 78 -2.36 9.90 -11.82
C ILE A 78 -3.04 11.27 -11.78
N HIS A 79 -3.76 11.61 -10.70
CA HIS A 79 -4.45 12.90 -10.56
C HIS A 79 -3.56 14.10 -10.20
N VAL A 80 -2.24 13.88 -10.12
CA VAL A 80 -1.22 14.89 -9.83
C VAL A 80 -0.53 15.34 -11.12
N ASP A 81 0.55 16.13 -10.99
CA ASP A 81 1.38 16.57 -12.12
C ASP A 81 1.78 15.40 -13.02
N GLU A 82 1.74 15.61 -14.33
CA GLU A 82 2.03 14.54 -15.29
C GLU A 82 3.46 14.04 -15.19
N GLN A 83 3.60 12.73 -15.17
CA GLN A 83 4.88 12.02 -15.13
C GLN A 83 5.01 11.13 -16.36
N PRO A 84 6.24 10.88 -16.85
CA PRO A 84 6.43 10.08 -18.06
C PRO A 84 5.74 8.70 -18.02
N TRP A 85 5.72 8.06 -16.85
CA TRP A 85 5.12 6.73 -16.66
C TRP A 85 3.58 6.73 -16.66
N HIS A 86 2.92 7.88 -16.54
CA HIS A 86 1.45 7.96 -16.65
C HIS A 86 0.97 7.55 -18.04
N THR A 87 1.77 7.78 -19.09
CA THR A 87 1.45 7.34 -20.46
C THR A 87 1.24 5.83 -20.52
N ASN A 88 2.06 5.06 -19.80
CA ASN A 88 1.90 3.61 -19.73
C ASN A 88 0.57 3.26 -19.05
N ILE A 89 0.27 3.89 -17.92
CA ILE A 89 -1.00 3.69 -17.20
C ILE A 89 -2.17 3.97 -18.13
N TYR A 90 -2.18 5.09 -18.87
CA TYR A 90 -3.26 5.42 -19.80
C TYR A 90 -3.42 4.40 -20.93
N ARG A 91 -2.31 3.87 -21.46
CA ARG A 91 -2.36 2.82 -22.49
C ARG A 91 -3.03 1.55 -21.97
N TRP A 92 -2.62 1.09 -20.79
CA TRP A 92 -3.21 -0.10 -20.17
C TRP A 92 -4.67 0.13 -19.77
N THR A 93 -4.94 1.22 -19.06
CA THR A 93 -6.30 1.55 -18.57
C THR A 93 -7.27 1.93 -19.68
N SER A 94 -6.81 2.30 -20.88
CA SER A 94 -7.72 2.53 -22.02
C SER A 94 -8.31 1.24 -22.61
N LYS A 95 -7.66 0.09 -22.37
CA LYS A 95 -8.04 -1.20 -22.98
C LYS A 95 -8.70 -2.16 -21.98
N TYR A 96 -8.29 -2.14 -20.72
CA TYR A 96 -8.63 -3.17 -19.74
C TYR A 96 -9.47 -2.63 -18.58
N GLU A 97 -10.38 -3.47 -18.07
CA GLU A 97 -11.07 -3.19 -16.79
C GLU A 97 -10.03 -2.74 -15.76
N THR A 98 -10.28 -1.61 -15.11
CA THR A 98 -9.30 -1.02 -14.19
C THR A 98 -9.88 -0.99 -12.79
N TRP A 99 -9.13 -1.50 -11.82
CA TRP A 99 -9.40 -1.35 -10.40
C TRP A 99 -8.41 -0.32 -9.83
N ASP A 100 -8.93 0.82 -9.37
CA ASP A 100 -8.11 1.93 -8.89
C ASP A 100 -8.48 2.28 -7.45
N TYR A 101 -7.47 2.50 -6.60
CA TYR A 101 -7.63 2.82 -5.18
C TYR A 101 -8.15 4.25 -4.90
N SER A 102 -8.13 5.13 -5.91
CA SER A 102 -8.37 6.57 -5.75
C SER A 102 -9.55 7.06 -6.58
N ALA A 103 -10.57 7.59 -5.91
CA ALA A 103 -11.70 8.23 -6.59
C ALA A 103 -11.26 9.41 -7.48
N ARG A 104 -10.15 10.08 -7.15
CA ARG A 104 -9.57 11.17 -7.95
C ARG A 104 -8.93 10.65 -9.24
N ASN A 105 -8.23 9.52 -9.18
CA ASN A 105 -7.70 8.86 -10.36
C ASN A 105 -8.84 8.44 -11.30
N ILE A 106 -9.88 7.81 -10.76
CA ILE A 106 -11.07 7.42 -11.53
C ILE A 106 -11.73 8.64 -12.20
N ALA A 107 -11.87 9.74 -11.48
CA ALA A 107 -12.41 10.98 -12.06
C ALA A 107 -11.54 11.46 -13.22
N LYS A 108 -10.21 11.43 -13.09
CA LYS A 108 -9.28 11.77 -14.18
C LYS A 108 -9.43 10.82 -15.36
N LEU A 109 -9.46 9.50 -15.14
CA LEU A 109 -9.64 8.50 -16.20
C LEU A 109 -10.94 8.74 -16.99
N LYS A 110 -12.03 9.09 -16.30
CA LYS A 110 -13.29 9.48 -16.96
C LYS A 110 -13.15 10.70 -17.87
N THR A 111 -12.37 11.71 -17.46
CA THR A 111 -12.10 12.87 -18.35
C THR A 111 -11.31 12.49 -19.61
N LEU A 112 -10.64 11.34 -19.61
CA LEU A 112 -9.91 10.78 -20.74
C LEU A 112 -10.75 9.76 -21.55
N GLY A 113 -12.03 9.59 -21.23
CA GLY A 113 -12.93 8.63 -21.89
C GLY A 113 -12.80 7.19 -21.41
N ILE A 114 -12.17 6.97 -20.24
CA ILE A 114 -11.98 5.66 -19.63
C ILE A 114 -13.05 5.47 -18.55
N ASP A 115 -14.18 4.87 -18.92
CA ASP A 115 -15.36 4.73 -18.05
C ASP A 115 -15.45 3.38 -17.31
N HIS A 116 -14.55 2.44 -17.63
CA HIS A 116 -14.53 1.09 -17.06
C HIS A 116 -13.54 0.95 -15.87
N ALA A 117 -13.23 2.07 -15.20
CA ALA A 117 -12.49 2.08 -13.96
C ALA A 117 -13.43 1.96 -12.75
N ARG A 118 -13.13 1.03 -11.84
CA ARG A 118 -13.87 0.73 -10.61
C ARG A 118 -13.04 1.10 -9.40
N TYR A 119 -13.72 1.58 -8.36
CA TYR A 119 -13.09 1.91 -7.09
C TYR A 119 -12.76 0.64 -6.31
N LEU A 120 -11.47 0.41 -6.07
CA LEU A 120 -10.96 -0.67 -5.25
C LEU A 120 -10.78 -0.17 -3.82
N THR A 121 -11.64 -0.61 -2.91
CA THR A 121 -11.45 -0.39 -1.48
C THR A 121 -10.37 -1.32 -0.96
N LEU A 122 -9.18 -0.80 -0.75
CA LEU A 122 -8.11 -1.53 -0.09
C LEU A 122 -8.41 -1.61 1.42
N GLY A 123 -8.49 -2.83 1.91
CA GLY A 123 -8.76 -3.13 3.31
C GLY A 123 -7.68 -4.00 3.93
N PHE A 124 -7.96 -4.49 5.12
CA PHE A 124 -7.13 -5.46 5.82
C PHE A 124 -7.73 -6.86 5.69
N HIS A 125 -6.87 -7.86 5.52
CA HIS A 125 -7.25 -9.27 5.57
C HIS A 125 -6.57 -9.98 6.76
N PRO A 126 -7.26 -10.79 7.58
CA PRO A 126 -6.67 -11.47 8.73
C PRO A 126 -5.40 -12.29 8.44
N LYS A 127 -5.32 -12.91 7.25
CA LYS A 127 -4.11 -13.64 6.80
C LYS A 127 -2.84 -12.77 6.65
N LEU A 128 -2.97 -11.43 6.61
CA LEU A 128 -1.82 -10.52 6.66
C LEU A 128 -1.29 -10.28 8.08
N ARG A 129 -2.01 -10.70 9.13
CA ARG A 129 -1.51 -10.63 10.52
C ARG A 129 -0.47 -11.72 10.75
N ARG A 130 0.76 -11.45 10.34
CA ARG A 130 1.90 -12.37 10.44
C ARG A 130 2.78 -12.12 11.66
N ILE A 131 2.76 -10.91 12.19
CA ILE A 131 3.46 -10.57 13.42
C ILE A 131 2.63 -11.11 14.58
N PRO A 132 3.17 -12.05 15.39
CA PRO A 132 2.49 -12.54 16.58
C PRO A 132 2.15 -11.39 17.52
N SER A 133 0.95 -11.43 18.10
CA SER A 133 0.51 -10.51 19.16
C SER A 133 0.66 -11.16 20.54
N ASP A 134 1.67 -12.01 20.70
CA ASP A 134 1.96 -12.78 21.92
C ASP A 134 2.79 -12.00 22.94
N VAL A 135 3.18 -10.77 22.59
CA VAL A 135 3.81 -9.81 23.49
C VAL A 135 2.77 -8.77 23.90
N GLU A 136 2.72 -8.47 25.20
CA GLU A 136 1.96 -7.34 25.72
C GLU A 136 2.43 -6.05 25.03
N GLN A 137 1.53 -5.42 24.28
CA GLN A 137 1.81 -4.14 23.63
C GLN A 137 1.59 -3.04 24.65
N ASP A 138 2.68 -2.55 25.22
CA ASP A 138 2.66 -1.40 26.11
C ASP A 138 3.46 -0.25 25.50
N ILE A 139 3.09 0.97 25.89
CA ILE A 139 3.89 2.15 25.62
C ILE A 139 4.93 2.22 26.72
N ASP A 140 6.21 2.26 26.34
CA ASP A 140 7.29 2.42 27.31
C ASP A 140 6.97 3.60 28.26
N PRO A 141 7.00 3.40 29.60
CA PRO A 141 6.58 4.37 30.58
C PRO A 141 7.18 5.77 30.41
N ASP A 142 8.39 5.87 29.86
CA ASP A 142 9.05 7.15 29.60
C ASP A 142 8.24 8.00 28.59
N TYR A 143 7.63 7.36 27.59
CA TYR A 143 6.86 8.03 26.54
C TYR A 143 5.43 8.40 26.97
N VAL A 144 4.86 7.69 27.96
CA VAL A 144 3.46 7.89 28.39
C VAL A 144 3.18 9.35 28.79
N THR A 145 4.15 10.00 29.43
CA THR A 145 4.00 11.38 29.93
C THR A 145 3.91 12.44 28.83
N GLY A 146 4.44 12.14 27.64
CA GLY A 146 4.36 13.01 26.46
C GLY A 146 3.12 12.76 25.59
N LEU A 147 2.25 11.84 25.99
CA LEU A 147 1.10 11.39 25.19
C LEU A 147 -0.22 11.70 25.88
N ARG A 148 -1.26 11.86 25.05
CA ARG A 148 -2.66 11.87 25.51
C ARG A 148 -3.33 10.62 24.97
N ALA A 149 -3.42 9.58 25.80
CA ALA A 149 -4.15 8.37 25.46
C ALA A 149 -5.67 8.61 25.51
N ALA A 150 -6.39 7.93 24.63
CA ALA A 150 -7.85 7.89 24.61
C ALA A 150 -8.33 6.52 24.13
N PRO A 151 -9.44 5.99 24.68
CA PRO A 151 -10.19 4.92 24.04
C PRO A 151 -10.56 5.28 22.59
N TYR A 152 -10.68 4.27 21.71
CA TYR A 152 -10.89 4.50 20.29
C TYR A 152 -12.16 5.30 19.98
N ASP A 153 -13.24 5.05 20.72
CA ASP A 153 -14.52 5.75 20.63
C ASP A 153 -14.45 7.22 21.10
N ALA A 154 -13.48 7.57 21.95
CA ALA A 154 -13.25 8.93 22.44
C ALA A 154 -12.10 9.65 21.70
N LEU A 155 -11.48 9.01 20.71
CA LEU A 155 -10.27 9.52 20.04
C LEU A 155 -10.53 10.87 19.36
N VAL A 156 -11.66 11.00 18.65
CA VAL A 156 -12.02 12.22 17.92
C VAL A 156 -12.20 13.40 18.88
N ASP A 157 -13.00 13.22 19.92
CA ASP A 157 -13.29 14.28 20.90
C ASP A 157 -12.02 14.71 21.64
N THR A 158 -11.17 13.74 22.02
CA THR A 158 -9.88 14.01 22.66
C THR A 158 -8.94 14.81 21.75
N CYS A 159 -8.89 14.49 20.45
CA CYS A 159 -8.13 15.28 19.48
C CYS A 159 -8.68 16.70 19.35
N VAL A 160 -10.00 16.87 19.28
CA VAL A 160 -10.64 18.19 19.20
C VAL A 160 -10.37 19.02 20.45
N GLU A 161 -10.43 18.43 21.65
CA GLU A 161 -10.08 19.08 22.92
C GLU A 161 -8.62 19.61 22.87
N LEU A 162 -7.67 18.76 22.50
CA LEU A 162 -6.25 19.12 22.41
C LEU A 162 -5.93 20.20 21.37
N VAL A 163 -6.66 20.22 20.26
CA VAL A 163 -6.49 21.26 19.23
C VAL A 163 -6.88 22.63 19.81
N HIS A 164 -7.93 22.68 20.62
CA HIS A 164 -8.42 23.92 21.24
C HIS A 164 -7.63 24.30 22.51
N ASP A 165 -7.15 23.35 23.32
CA ASP A 165 -6.30 23.63 24.47
C ASP A 165 -4.82 23.71 24.07
N ILE A 166 -4.42 24.89 23.59
CA ILE A 166 -3.05 25.20 23.20
C ILE A 166 -2.08 24.99 24.37
N ALA A 167 -2.47 25.31 25.61
CA ALA A 167 -1.59 25.22 26.76
C ALA A 167 -1.28 23.77 27.12
N GLN A 168 -2.30 22.90 27.13
CA GLN A 168 -2.11 21.46 27.30
C GLN A 168 -1.27 20.87 26.16
N ARG A 169 -1.58 21.24 24.91
CA ARG A 169 -0.81 20.76 23.76
C ARG A 169 0.67 21.13 23.86
N ARG A 170 0.99 22.38 24.21
CA ARG A 170 2.39 22.82 24.41
C ARG A 170 3.10 22.09 25.53
N ARG A 171 2.41 21.75 26.64
CA ARG A 171 2.99 20.95 27.73
C ARG A 171 3.31 19.51 27.27
N LEU A 172 2.39 18.89 26.53
CA LEU A 172 2.60 17.55 25.96
C LEU A 172 3.76 17.56 24.95
N GLU A 173 3.77 18.53 24.02
CA GLU A 173 4.86 18.73 23.05
C GLU A 173 6.22 18.83 23.74
N ALA A 174 6.34 19.67 24.77
CA ALA A 174 7.58 19.86 25.51
C ALA A 174 8.04 18.57 26.22
N THR A 175 7.11 17.86 26.87
CA THR A 175 7.41 16.62 27.61
C THR A 175 7.80 15.47 26.67
N ALA A 176 7.09 15.34 25.54
CA ALA A 176 7.41 14.37 24.50
C ALA A 176 8.79 14.65 23.89
N LEU A 177 9.08 15.91 23.56
CA LEU A 177 10.37 16.30 22.99
C LEU A 177 11.53 16.02 23.94
N ASP A 178 11.39 16.42 25.21
CA ASP A 178 12.39 16.17 26.26
C ASP A 178 12.68 14.67 26.43
N THR A 179 11.64 13.83 26.40
CA THR A 179 11.77 12.37 26.43
C THR A 179 12.52 11.81 25.21
N ILE A 180 12.10 12.20 23.99
CA ILE A 180 12.75 11.76 22.75
C ILE A 180 14.22 12.21 22.71
N MET A 181 14.53 13.41 23.20
CA MET A 181 15.90 13.92 23.26
C MET A 181 16.79 13.12 24.22
N ARG A 182 16.25 12.59 25.33
CA ARG A 182 16.97 11.72 26.25
C ARG A 182 17.25 10.32 25.69
N LEU A 183 16.44 9.87 24.74
CA LEU A 183 16.53 8.55 24.12
C LEU A 183 17.05 8.67 22.69
N PRO A 184 18.38 8.78 22.48
CA PRO A 184 18.94 8.93 21.14
C PRO A 184 18.73 7.64 20.32
N GLN A 185 17.60 7.57 19.62
CA GLN A 185 17.18 6.42 18.82
C GLN A 185 18.27 6.00 17.83
N ALA A 186 18.93 6.96 17.18
CA ALA A 186 20.04 6.69 16.27
C ALA A 186 21.20 5.94 16.95
N LYS A 187 21.55 6.29 18.19
CA LYS A 187 22.59 5.57 18.96
C LYS A 187 22.11 4.18 19.40
N THR A 188 20.84 4.08 19.79
CA THR A 188 20.22 2.83 20.24
C THR A 188 20.12 1.81 19.11
N LEU A 189 19.78 2.26 17.91
CA LEU A 189 19.64 1.42 16.72
C LEU A 189 20.97 1.21 15.98
N ALA A 190 22.03 2.00 16.26
CA ALA A 190 23.31 1.89 15.58
C ALA A 190 23.88 0.45 15.53
N PRO A 191 23.81 -0.37 16.59
CA PRO A 191 24.26 -1.76 16.54
C PRO A 191 23.42 -2.66 15.61
N LEU A 192 22.13 -2.35 15.40
CA LEU A 192 21.27 -3.10 14.49
C LEU A 192 21.46 -2.69 13.03
N LEU A 193 22.02 -1.51 12.80
CA LEU A 193 22.27 -0.95 11.47
C LEU A 193 23.72 -1.20 11.00
N SER A 194 24.58 -1.75 11.85
CA SER A 194 25.91 -2.18 11.43
C SER A 194 25.78 -3.36 10.46
N TRP A 195 26.42 -3.24 9.30
CA TRP A 195 26.46 -4.32 8.33
C TRP A 195 27.25 -5.49 8.92
N GLU A 196 26.58 -6.62 9.15
CA GLU A 196 27.28 -7.88 9.25
C GLU A 196 27.66 -8.32 7.82
N PRO A 197 28.93 -8.67 7.55
CA PRO A 197 29.30 -9.25 6.28
C PRO A 197 28.51 -10.55 6.11
N VAL A 198 27.69 -10.60 5.06
CA VAL A 198 27.04 -11.85 4.64
C VAL A 198 28.16 -12.84 4.35
N ALA A 199 28.20 -13.95 5.11
CA ALA A 199 29.15 -15.02 4.85
C ALA A 199 28.96 -15.51 3.41
N VAL A 200 30.02 -15.36 2.60
CA VAL A 200 30.11 -15.82 1.21
C VAL A 200 30.33 -17.33 1.18
#